data_AF-A0A3L6ZVH0-F1
#
_entry.id   AF-A0A3L6ZVH0-F1
#
_cell.length_a   1.000
_cell.length_b   1.000
_cell.length_c   1.000
_cell.angle_alpha   90.00
_cell.angle_beta   90.00
_cell.angle_gamma   90.00
#
_symmetry.space_group_name_H-M   'P 1'
#
loop_
_entity.id
_entity.type
_entity.pdbx_description
1 polymer ?
#
loop_
_entity_poly.entity_id
_entity_poly.type
_entity_poly.pdbx_seq_one_letter_code
_entity_poly.pdbx_strand_id
1 'polypeptide(L)'
;MCWSVNTHFPRLARNLGYDCYHHDWSSFPIREGDQFSLYAATMPSSYDKPFLDVDAQIRRLASLGMAMSDQEFAQRTLRAVGYYRLSGYWYGFRKVASVKGAPRPSEFADGTSLNEVVEIYSFDAELRAEMLRALSQIEVALRSAIGHHLGKRGPFSHLDPEQVSADWGQTKHRHCTASSCSEECTWVASDHHQWIEKQRRVEGISNEAYVAHIYSNYGDPLPIWTATETMTFEMLSRLFAGMTVHDREQIAAEFDLFRENGNGDSGAFINWIQHLRQARNVCAHHARLWNRNHSTAISVPHSVAEMQHLLSDEMNDNGARTIASPAVRTYGTLVLIAYLLSRIDSSNVARDRLRNLVVAFAGENADRLTAMGFPRGWEQEAVWQAGYARSAQLSKQAEIIHKLEILLTKEATEKLSVKETEADRRSLLKYYRKKGALLSIPGITAHRFPSFQFDEKSGDIHSIVVLANRRLLGGTYPSESVRWEAAKWWVTSNATLDDLVSPVEALGKEALTKQVLDGMLPPRDDEDR
;
A
#
# COMPACT_ATOMS: atom_id res chain seq x y z
N MET A 1 -36.67 -22.01 -23.09
CA MET A 1 -37.58 -22.09 -21.92
C MET A 1 -36.89 -21.35 -20.78
N CYS A 2 -37.25 -20.09 -20.56
CA CYS A 2 -36.76 -19.29 -19.44
C CYS A 2 -37.48 -19.71 -18.17
N TRP A 3 -36.73 -19.96 -17.09
CA TRP A 3 -37.28 -20.03 -15.74
C TRP A 3 -36.81 -18.82 -14.93
N SER A 4 -37.81 -18.14 -14.42
CA SER A 4 -37.82 -16.99 -13.53
C SER A 4 -37.03 -17.24 -12.23
N VAL A 5 -36.26 -16.24 -11.80
CA VAL A 5 -35.80 -16.14 -10.42
C VAL A 5 -36.74 -15.20 -9.68
N ASN A 6 -37.54 -15.79 -8.80
CA ASN A 6 -38.40 -15.09 -7.85
C ASN A 6 -37.57 -14.35 -6.81
N THR A 7 -37.86 -13.07 -6.64
CA THR A 7 -37.48 -12.20 -5.52
C THR A 7 -38.54 -12.26 -4.41
N HIS A 8 -38.11 -12.23 -3.15
CA HIS A 8 -38.94 -11.95 -1.96
C HIS A 8 -38.17 -11.01 -1.00
N PHE A 9 -38.46 -9.70 -1.11
CA PHE A 9 -38.81 -8.65 -0.10
C PHE A 9 -38.27 -8.69 1.36
N PRO A 10 -38.42 -7.61 2.20
CA PRO A 10 -38.20 -6.15 2.08
C PRO A 10 -37.32 -5.56 3.21
N ARG A 11 -36.80 -4.32 3.06
CA ARG A 11 -36.99 -3.23 4.04
C ARG A 11 -36.47 -1.88 3.51
N LEU A 12 -37.24 -0.83 3.83
CA LEU A 12 -36.98 0.61 3.72
C LEU A 12 -37.21 1.29 2.37
N ALA A 13 -38.48 1.64 2.16
CA ALA A 13 -38.89 2.84 1.43
C ALA A 13 -39.39 3.89 2.44
N ARG A 14 -38.94 5.15 2.25
CA ARG A 14 -39.40 6.48 2.73
C ARG A 14 -38.15 7.32 3.03
N ASN A 15 -37.90 8.50 2.48
CA ASN A 15 -38.67 9.47 1.72
C ASN A 15 -37.67 10.22 0.82
N LEU A 16 -38.01 10.46 -0.44
CA LEU A 16 -37.75 11.72 -1.16
C LEU A 16 -38.64 11.67 -2.40
N GLY A 17 -39.70 12.48 -2.39
CA GLY A 17 -40.72 12.50 -3.42
C GLY A 17 -40.18 13.07 -4.73
N TYR A 18 -40.33 12.30 -5.80
CA TYR A 18 -40.47 12.80 -7.16
C TYR A 18 -41.46 11.89 -7.90
N ASP A 19 -42.40 12.52 -8.58
CA ASP A 19 -43.59 11.93 -9.21
C ASP A 19 -43.26 10.87 -10.27
N CYS A 20 -43.88 9.69 -10.13
CA CYS A 20 -43.90 8.68 -11.18
C CYS A 20 -44.99 9.02 -12.21
N TYR A 21 -44.60 9.56 -13.36
CA TYR A 21 -45.46 9.52 -14.54
C TYR A 21 -45.49 8.10 -15.11
N HIS A 22 -46.65 7.45 -14.98
CA HIS A 22 -47.04 6.32 -15.81
C HIS A 22 -47.11 6.77 -17.27
N HIS A 23 -46.26 6.21 -18.14
CA HIS A 23 -46.53 6.21 -19.58
C HIS A 23 -46.81 4.79 -20.07
N ASP A 24 -48.02 4.69 -20.60
CA ASP A 24 -48.68 3.59 -21.28
C ASP A 24 -47.95 3.30 -22.61
N TRP A 25 -47.48 2.07 -22.82
CA TRP A 25 -46.65 1.66 -23.95
C TRP A 25 -47.44 1.04 -25.11
N SER A 26 -48.70 1.44 -25.31
CA SER A 26 -49.53 0.91 -26.40
C SER A 26 -50.14 2.01 -27.27
N SER A 27 -49.31 2.77 -28.00
CA SER A 27 -49.67 3.37 -29.30
C SER A 27 -48.57 4.29 -29.84
N PHE A 28 -47.71 3.77 -30.72
CA PHE A 28 -47.02 4.60 -31.72
C PHE A 28 -47.07 3.91 -33.09
N PRO A 29 -47.45 4.62 -34.17
CA PRO A 29 -47.47 4.07 -35.52
C PRO A 29 -46.04 3.98 -36.05
N ILE A 30 -45.65 2.79 -36.47
CA ILE A 30 -44.38 2.53 -37.16
C ILE A 30 -44.44 3.24 -38.51
N ARG A 31 -43.66 4.32 -38.69
CA ARG A 31 -43.25 4.77 -40.03
C ARG A 31 -42.11 3.87 -40.49
N GLU A 32 -42.26 3.32 -41.69
CA GLU A 32 -41.22 2.55 -42.37
C GLU A 32 -39.93 3.37 -42.52
N GLY A 33 -38.81 2.77 -42.16
CA GLY A 33 -37.47 3.33 -42.36
C GLY A 33 -36.79 3.79 -41.08
N ASP A 34 -36.43 2.83 -40.22
CA ASP A 34 -35.16 2.78 -39.47
C ASP A 34 -35.21 1.65 -38.43
N GLN A 35 -34.84 0.44 -38.84
CA GLN A 35 -34.48 -0.63 -37.91
C GLN A 35 -33.11 -0.29 -37.31
N PHE A 36 -33.09 0.42 -36.18
CA PHE A 36 -31.88 0.47 -35.34
C PHE A 36 -31.67 -0.88 -34.67
N SER A 37 -30.94 -1.74 -35.36
CA SER A 37 -30.42 -3.02 -34.87
C SER A 37 -29.33 -2.76 -33.83
N LEU A 38 -29.68 -2.83 -32.54
CA LEU A 38 -28.73 -2.95 -31.42
C LEU A 38 -28.19 -4.39 -31.36
N TYR A 39 -27.42 -4.79 -32.37
CA TYR A 39 -26.52 -5.94 -32.29
C TYR A 39 -25.11 -5.40 -32.44
N ALA A 40 -24.36 -5.33 -31.34
CA ALA A 40 -22.92 -5.20 -31.40
C ALA A 40 -22.41 -6.36 -32.28
N ALA A 41 -21.88 -6.05 -33.46
CA ALA A 41 -21.31 -7.03 -34.36
C ALA A 41 -20.06 -7.63 -33.69
N THR A 42 -20.25 -8.67 -32.88
CA THR A 42 -19.15 -9.52 -32.41
C THR A 42 -18.60 -10.20 -33.64
N MET A 43 -17.40 -9.79 -34.09
CA MET A 43 -16.70 -10.55 -35.11
C MET A 43 -16.55 -12.01 -34.62
N PRO A 44 -17.04 -13.00 -35.37
CA PRO A 44 -16.98 -14.39 -34.94
C PRO A 44 -15.50 -14.79 -34.78
N SER A 45 -15.19 -15.46 -33.67
CA SER A 45 -13.84 -15.95 -33.40
C SER A 45 -13.44 -16.96 -34.47
N SER A 46 -12.22 -16.86 -35.00
CA SER A 46 -11.62 -17.87 -35.89
C SER A 46 -11.11 -19.11 -35.14
N TYR A 47 -11.42 -19.25 -33.84
CA TYR A 47 -10.99 -20.37 -33.02
C TYR A 47 -11.73 -21.66 -33.41
N ASP A 48 -10.99 -22.59 -34.02
CA ASP A 48 -11.49 -23.85 -34.58
C ASP A 48 -11.01 -25.09 -33.81
N LYS A 49 -10.28 -24.91 -32.70
CA LYS A 49 -9.72 -26.04 -31.94
C LYS A 49 -10.85 -26.84 -31.29
N PRO A 50 -10.88 -28.18 -31.47
CA PRO A 50 -11.94 -29.01 -30.92
C PRO A 50 -11.85 -29.08 -29.39
N PHE A 51 -12.99 -29.27 -28.75
CA PHE A 51 -13.04 -29.67 -27.35
C PHE A 51 -12.33 -31.02 -27.18
N LEU A 52 -11.48 -31.11 -26.16
CA LEU A 52 -10.82 -32.35 -25.75
C LEU A 52 -11.29 -32.71 -24.35
N ASP A 53 -11.82 -33.93 -24.20
CA ASP A 53 -12.04 -34.51 -22.87
C ASP A 53 -10.70 -34.79 -22.16
N VAL A 54 -10.77 -35.17 -20.89
CA VAL A 54 -9.56 -35.37 -20.06
C VAL A 54 -8.65 -36.46 -20.65
N ASP A 55 -9.20 -37.54 -21.17
CA ASP A 55 -8.39 -38.63 -21.74
C ASP A 55 -7.70 -38.20 -23.05
N ALA A 56 -8.38 -37.42 -23.88
CA ALA A 56 -7.81 -36.83 -25.08
C ALA A 56 -6.74 -35.78 -24.75
N GLN A 57 -6.93 -35.01 -23.67
CA GLN A 57 -5.90 -34.10 -23.15
C GLN A 57 -4.65 -34.86 -22.70
N ILE A 58 -4.80 -35.96 -21.96
CA ILE A 58 -3.68 -36.80 -21.51
C ILE A 58 -2.93 -37.38 -22.72
N ARG A 59 -3.65 -37.98 -23.68
CA ARG A 59 -3.06 -38.52 -24.92
C ARG A 59 -2.28 -37.45 -25.69
N ARG A 60 -2.83 -36.23 -25.76
CA ARG A 60 -2.16 -35.10 -26.42
C ARG A 60 -0.88 -34.67 -25.71
N LEU A 61 -0.89 -34.58 -24.38
CA LEU A 61 0.32 -34.21 -23.63
C LEU A 61 1.40 -35.28 -23.76
N ALA A 62 1.01 -36.56 -23.70
CA ALA A 62 1.91 -37.68 -23.92
C ALA A 62 2.50 -37.67 -25.34
N SER A 63 1.69 -37.41 -26.37
CA SER A 63 2.17 -37.33 -27.77
C SER A 63 3.12 -36.15 -28.00
N LEU A 64 3.06 -35.11 -27.17
CA LEU A 64 3.98 -33.96 -27.21
C LEU A 64 5.27 -34.20 -26.41
N GLY A 65 5.44 -35.37 -25.79
CA GLY A 65 6.66 -35.77 -25.08
C GLY A 65 6.64 -35.55 -23.56
N MET A 66 5.48 -35.27 -22.95
CA MET A 66 5.37 -35.21 -21.48
C MET A 66 5.20 -36.63 -20.91
N ALA A 67 6.07 -37.02 -19.98
CA ALA A 67 5.96 -38.29 -19.29
C ALA A 67 4.69 -38.34 -18.41
N MET A 68 3.89 -39.39 -18.63
CA MET A 68 2.63 -39.68 -17.93
C MET A 68 2.72 -41.06 -17.28
N SER A 69 3.55 -41.19 -16.25
CA SER A 69 3.83 -42.46 -15.58
C SER A 69 2.64 -43.02 -14.78
N ASP A 70 1.77 -42.15 -14.27
CA ASP A 70 0.55 -42.53 -13.55
C ASP A 70 -0.68 -41.88 -14.21
N GLN A 71 -1.46 -42.72 -14.90
CA GLN A 71 -2.65 -42.27 -15.64
C GLN A 71 -3.80 -41.85 -14.73
N GLU A 72 -3.97 -42.50 -13.56
CA GLU A 72 -5.01 -42.13 -12.60
C GLU A 72 -4.69 -40.79 -11.95
N PHE A 73 -3.41 -40.56 -11.62
CA PHE A 73 -2.93 -39.26 -11.16
C PHE A 73 -3.16 -38.17 -12.23
N ALA A 74 -2.83 -38.45 -13.50
CA ALA A 74 -3.05 -37.50 -14.58
C ALA A 74 -4.54 -37.13 -14.76
N GLN A 75 -5.43 -38.12 -14.74
CA GLN A 75 -6.88 -37.89 -14.81
C GLN A 75 -7.38 -37.06 -13.64
N ARG A 76 -7.03 -37.42 -12.40
CA ARG A 76 -7.45 -36.69 -11.20
C ARG A 76 -6.97 -35.24 -11.24
N THR A 77 -5.71 -35.02 -11.61
CA THR A 77 -5.11 -33.69 -11.67
C THR A 77 -5.77 -32.83 -12.73
N LEU A 78 -5.94 -33.32 -13.97
CA LEU A 78 -6.56 -32.54 -15.05
C LEU A 78 -8.04 -32.26 -14.80
N ARG A 79 -8.76 -33.15 -14.11
CA ARG A 79 -10.15 -32.88 -13.67
C ARG A 79 -10.21 -31.79 -12.60
N ALA A 80 -9.31 -31.82 -11.63
CA ALA A 80 -9.34 -30.89 -10.50
C ALA A 80 -8.77 -29.50 -10.85
N VAL A 81 -7.64 -29.43 -11.56
CA VAL A 81 -6.92 -28.19 -11.84
C VAL A 81 -7.26 -27.61 -13.21
N GLY A 82 -7.51 -28.47 -14.19
CA GLY A 82 -7.80 -28.08 -15.57
C GLY A 82 -6.57 -27.89 -16.45
N TYR A 83 -6.68 -28.30 -17.71
CA TYR A 83 -5.62 -28.21 -18.71
C TYR A 83 -5.06 -26.80 -18.90
N TYR A 84 -5.93 -25.81 -19.06
CA TYR A 84 -5.50 -24.44 -19.35
C TYR A 84 -4.70 -23.83 -18.19
N ARG A 85 -5.12 -24.12 -16.95
CA ARG A 85 -4.44 -23.65 -15.74
C ARG A 85 -3.02 -24.23 -15.64
N LEU A 86 -2.89 -25.55 -15.76
CA LEU A 86 -1.58 -26.22 -15.73
C LEU A 86 -0.70 -25.82 -16.92
N SER A 87 -1.30 -25.36 -18.04
CA SER A 87 -0.54 -24.86 -19.18
C SER A 87 0.34 -23.66 -18.90
N GLY A 88 -0.03 -22.85 -17.90
CA GLY A 88 0.85 -21.82 -17.38
C GLY A 88 2.13 -22.40 -16.75
N TYR A 89 2.08 -23.58 -16.15
CA TYR A 89 3.21 -24.15 -15.41
C TYR A 89 4.16 -24.94 -16.30
N TRP A 90 3.64 -25.68 -17.28
CA TRP A 90 4.50 -26.44 -18.21
C TRP A 90 5.03 -25.63 -19.41
N TYR A 91 4.61 -24.37 -19.61
CA TYR A 91 5.09 -23.55 -20.74
C TYR A 91 6.62 -23.39 -20.76
N GLY A 92 7.25 -23.36 -19.58
CA GLY A 92 8.70 -23.33 -19.40
C GLY A 92 9.42 -24.56 -19.96
N PHE A 93 8.77 -25.73 -19.86
CA PHE A 93 9.29 -27.06 -20.20
C PHE A 93 9.21 -27.41 -21.68
N ARG A 94 8.61 -26.56 -22.51
CA ARG A 94 8.60 -26.75 -23.96
C ARG A 94 9.98 -26.51 -24.56
N LYS A 95 10.30 -27.24 -25.64
CA LYS A 95 11.54 -27.07 -26.40
C LYS A 95 11.73 -25.59 -26.76
N VAL A 96 12.97 -25.11 -26.71
CA VAL A 96 13.29 -23.73 -27.10
C VAL A 96 13.09 -23.60 -28.61
N ALA A 97 12.62 -22.44 -29.06
CA ALA A 97 12.51 -22.19 -30.49
C ALA A 97 13.91 -22.19 -31.13
N SER A 98 14.03 -22.81 -32.30
CA SER A 98 15.31 -22.90 -33.04
C SER A 98 15.81 -21.53 -33.52
N VAL A 99 14.92 -20.53 -33.62
CA VAL A 99 15.23 -19.16 -34.05
C VAL A 99 14.66 -18.17 -33.04
N LYS A 100 15.46 -17.14 -32.70
CA LYS A 100 15.05 -16.06 -31.81
C LYS A 100 13.84 -15.31 -32.40
N GLY A 101 12.76 -15.19 -31.62
CA GLY A 101 11.51 -14.54 -32.05
C GLY A 101 10.47 -15.47 -32.66
N ALA A 102 10.81 -16.72 -32.98
CA ALA A 102 9.84 -17.72 -33.43
C ALA A 102 8.96 -18.22 -32.26
N PRO A 103 7.72 -18.64 -32.53
CA PRO A 103 6.86 -19.22 -31.51
C PRO A 103 7.50 -20.49 -30.95
N ARG A 104 7.40 -20.65 -29.62
CA ARG A 104 7.92 -21.82 -28.94
C ARG A 104 7.15 -23.07 -29.41
N PRO A 105 7.84 -24.15 -29.83
CA PRO A 105 7.22 -25.43 -30.19
C PRO A 105 6.29 -25.95 -29.09
N SER A 106 5.33 -26.80 -29.47
CA SER A 106 4.39 -27.38 -28.49
C SER A 106 4.98 -28.58 -27.76
N GLU A 107 6.00 -29.20 -28.34
CA GLU A 107 6.74 -30.35 -27.82
C GLU A 107 7.51 -29.99 -26.55
N PHE A 108 7.56 -30.94 -25.63
CA PHE A 108 8.28 -30.83 -24.36
C PHE A 108 9.75 -31.19 -24.51
N ALA A 109 10.61 -30.58 -23.69
CA ALA A 109 11.99 -30.98 -23.55
C ALA A 109 12.06 -32.39 -22.96
N ASP A 110 13.09 -33.14 -23.34
CA ASP A 110 13.25 -34.54 -22.93
C ASP A 110 13.35 -34.63 -21.40
N GLY A 111 12.66 -35.60 -20.81
CA GLY A 111 12.58 -35.78 -19.35
C GLY A 111 11.47 -34.98 -18.64
N THR A 112 10.72 -34.12 -19.33
CA THR A 112 9.57 -33.40 -18.75
C THR A 112 8.49 -34.38 -18.26
N SER A 113 8.06 -34.25 -17.00
CA SER A 113 6.98 -35.09 -16.44
C SER A 113 5.80 -34.25 -15.93
N LEU A 114 4.60 -34.84 -15.90
CA LEU A 114 3.45 -34.17 -15.28
C LEU A 114 3.67 -33.94 -13.78
N ASN A 115 4.32 -34.87 -13.07
CA ASN A 115 4.59 -34.77 -11.64
C ASN A 115 5.39 -33.51 -11.29
N GLU A 116 6.44 -33.21 -12.06
CA GLU A 116 7.23 -31.99 -11.85
C GLU A 116 6.40 -30.71 -12.06
N VAL A 117 5.53 -30.71 -13.07
CA VAL A 117 4.65 -29.55 -13.31
C VAL A 117 3.66 -29.37 -12.16
N VAL A 118 3.12 -30.46 -11.63
CA VAL A 118 2.18 -30.44 -10.49
C VAL A 118 2.89 -30.04 -9.20
N GLU A 119 4.14 -30.42 -9.01
CA GLU A 119 4.97 -29.97 -7.88
C GLU A 119 5.10 -28.44 -7.88
N ILE A 120 5.45 -27.83 -9.02
CA ILE A 120 5.54 -26.37 -9.16
C ILE A 120 4.17 -25.70 -8.93
N TYR A 121 3.10 -26.29 -9.45
CA TYR A 121 1.74 -25.80 -9.22
C TYR A 121 1.36 -25.82 -7.74
N SER A 122 1.71 -26.89 -7.03
CA SER A 122 1.41 -27.07 -5.60
C SER A 122 2.20 -26.08 -4.75
N PHE A 123 3.51 -25.94 -5.02
CA PHE A 123 4.34 -24.91 -4.42
C PHE A 123 3.79 -23.50 -4.65
N ASP A 124 3.39 -23.16 -5.89
CA ASP A 124 2.83 -21.84 -6.18
C ASP A 124 1.54 -21.58 -5.38
N ALA A 125 0.73 -22.62 -5.14
CA ALA A 125 -0.46 -22.52 -4.29
C ALA A 125 -0.10 -22.23 -2.83
N GLU A 126 0.88 -22.94 -2.27
CA GLU A 126 1.39 -22.69 -0.91
C GLU A 126 2.03 -21.30 -0.78
N LEU A 127 2.83 -20.90 -1.78
CA LEU A 127 3.44 -19.58 -1.82
C LEU A 127 2.38 -18.48 -1.85
N ARG A 128 1.34 -18.62 -2.67
CA ARG A 128 0.22 -17.66 -2.70
C ARG A 128 -0.51 -17.56 -1.36
N ALA A 129 -0.69 -18.68 -0.67
CA ALA A 129 -1.34 -18.68 0.64
C ALA A 129 -0.50 -17.94 1.69
N GLU A 130 0.81 -18.22 1.76
CA GLU A 130 1.69 -17.50 2.70
C GLU A 130 1.90 -16.03 2.33
N MET A 131 1.96 -15.71 1.04
CA MET A 131 1.98 -14.34 0.55
C MET A 131 0.73 -13.57 0.95
N LEU A 132 -0.48 -14.15 0.83
CA LEU A 132 -1.72 -13.51 1.30
C LEU A 132 -1.70 -13.26 2.80
N ARG A 133 -1.21 -14.23 3.57
CA ARG A 133 -1.11 -14.09 5.02
C ARG A 133 -0.14 -12.97 5.41
N ALA A 134 0.99 -12.83 4.72
CA ALA A 134 1.93 -11.74 4.91
C ALA A 134 1.37 -10.38 4.46
N LEU A 135 0.80 -10.31 3.26
CA LEU A 135 0.21 -9.10 2.69
C LEU A 135 -0.97 -8.57 3.51
N SER A 136 -1.77 -9.44 4.12
CA SER A 136 -2.89 -9.03 4.98
C SER A 136 -2.44 -8.18 6.18
N GLN A 137 -1.29 -8.51 6.78
CA GLN A 137 -0.73 -7.75 7.90
C GLN A 137 -0.25 -6.37 7.45
N ILE A 138 0.36 -6.27 6.26
CA ILE A 138 0.76 -4.99 5.66
C ILE A 138 -0.50 -4.16 5.34
N GLU A 139 -1.54 -4.77 4.77
CA GLU A 139 -2.80 -4.10 4.43
C GLU A 139 -3.47 -3.50 5.67
N VAL A 140 -3.51 -4.24 6.79
CA VAL A 140 -4.04 -3.75 8.08
C VAL A 140 -3.18 -2.64 8.67
N ALA A 141 -1.85 -2.76 8.64
CA ALA A 141 -0.96 -1.70 9.11
C ALA A 141 -1.15 -0.40 8.31
N LEU A 142 -1.34 -0.50 6.98
CA LEU A 142 -1.64 0.65 6.13
C LEU A 142 -2.99 1.27 6.44
N ARG A 143 -4.04 0.48 6.72
CA ARG A 143 -5.36 1.00 7.15
C ARG A 143 -5.21 1.82 8.42
N SER A 144 -4.52 1.27 9.43
CA SER A 144 -4.29 1.95 10.69
C SER A 144 -3.50 3.24 10.50
N ALA A 145 -2.39 3.21 9.74
CA ALA A 145 -1.57 4.40 9.50
C ALA A 145 -2.37 5.51 8.80
N ILE A 146 -3.06 5.19 7.70
CA ILE A 146 -3.86 6.15 6.94
C ILE A 146 -5.02 6.69 7.78
N GLY A 147 -5.73 5.80 8.47
CA GLY A 147 -6.87 6.13 9.32
C GLY A 147 -6.48 7.07 10.46
N HIS A 148 -5.35 6.79 11.11
CA HIS A 148 -4.84 7.59 12.22
C HIS A 148 -4.35 8.97 11.74
N HIS A 149 -3.56 9.03 10.66
CA HIS A 149 -3.04 10.29 10.13
C HIS A 149 -4.14 11.25 9.68
N LEU A 150 -5.11 10.76 8.91
CA LEU A 150 -6.24 11.58 8.50
C LEU A 150 -7.16 11.91 9.67
N GLY A 151 -7.34 10.97 10.61
CA GLY A 151 -8.18 11.15 11.80
C GLY A 151 -7.73 12.28 12.73
N LYS A 152 -6.43 12.61 12.77
CA LYS A 152 -5.88 13.74 13.55
C LYS A 152 -6.51 15.09 13.17
N ARG A 153 -6.96 15.25 11.91
CA ARG A 153 -7.62 16.47 11.43
C ARG A 153 -9.15 16.45 11.57
N GLY A 154 -9.70 15.31 11.97
CA GLY A 154 -11.13 15.12 12.19
C GLY A 154 -11.67 13.81 11.59
N PRO A 155 -12.86 13.37 12.05
CA PRO A 155 -13.47 12.09 11.64
C PRO A 155 -13.72 11.99 10.13
N PHE A 156 -13.98 13.11 9.46
CA PHE A 156 -14.43 13.14 8.06
C PHE A 156 -13.43 13.81 7.12
N SER A 157 -12.18 13.99 7.55
CA SER A 157 -11.12 14.66 6.74
C SER A 157 -10.94 14.01 5.36
N HIS A 158 -11.11 12.70 5.24
CA HIS A 158 -11.05 11.97 3.96
C HIS A 158 -12.15 12.34 2.95
N LEU A 159 -13.21 13.04 3.38
CA LEU A 159 -14.31 13.51 2.54
C LEU A 159 -14.18 14.98 2.15
N ASP A 160 -13.27 15.70 2.78
CA ASP A 160 -13.05 17.13 2.55
C ASP A 160 -11.98 17.34 1.45
N PRO A 161 -12.33 17.96 0.30
CA PRO A 161 -11.38 18.22 -0.77
C PRO A 161 -10.25 19.19 -0.37
N GLU A 162 -10.41 19.98 0.70
CA GLU A 162 -9.37 20.88 1.22
C GLU A 162 -8.33 20.15 2.08
N GLN A 163 -8.65 18.93 2.54
CA GLN A 163 -7.80 18.12 3.42
C GLN A 163 -6.99 17.06 2.67
N VAL A 164 -7.09 17.04 1.34
CA VAL A 164 -6.38 16.13 0.45
C VAL A 164 -5.49 16.91 -0.52
N SER A 165 -4.72 16.22 -1.36
CA SER A 165 -3.89 16.94 -2.34
C SER A 165 -4.75 17.70 -3.35
N ALA A 166 -4.34 18.92 -3.68
CA ALA A 166 -5.05 19.80 -4.61
C ALA A 166 -5.34 19.11 -5.96
N ASP A 167 -4.36 18.39 -6.50
CA ASP A 167 -4.51 17.67 -7.78
C ASP A 167 -5.57 16.53 -7.75
N TRP A 168 -5.86 15.99 -6.56
CA TRP A 168 -6.84 14.94 -6.37
C TRP A 168 -8.25 15.50 -6.15
N GLY A 169 -8.34 16.63 -5.43
CA GLY A 169 -9.57 17.39 -5.21
C GLY A 169 -10.03 18.19 -6.42
N GLN A 170 -9.11 18.57 -7.32
CA GLN A 170 -9.43 19.36 -8.51
C GLN A 170 -10.25 18.56 -9.53
N THR A 171 -11.31 19.19 -9.99
CA THR A 171 -12.20 18.66 -11.02
C THR A 171 -11.50 18.50 -12.37
N LYS A 172 -11.69 17.34 -13.01
CA LYS A 172 -11.09 17.04 -14.32
C LYS A 172 -12.19 16.92 -15.37
N HIS A 173 -12.00 17.57 -16.52
CA HIS A 173 -12.81 17.33 -17.71
C HIS A 173 -12.31 16.07 -18.41
N ARG A 174 -13.12 15.02 -18.44
CA ARG A 174 -12.83 13.83 -19.26
C ARG A 174 -13.80 13.79 -20.42
N HIS A 175 -13.25 13.74 -21.64
CA HIS A 175 -14.04 13.49 -22.83
C HIS A 175 -14.45 12.02 -22.84
N CYS A 176 -15.74 11.76 -23.06
CA CYS A 176 -16.19 10.39 -23.26
C CYS A 176 -15.62 9.87 -24.58
N THR A 177 -14.81 8.81 -24.53
CA THR A 177 -14.21 8.18 -25.71
C THR A 177 -15.04 7.01 -26.26
N ALA A 178 -16.22 6.75 -25.67
CA ALA A 178 -17.12 5.74 -26.17
C ALA A 178 -17.82 6.23 -27.44
N SER A 179 -17.89 5.37 -28.46
CA SER A 179 -18.52 5.66 -29.76
C SER A 179 -20.02 6.00 -29.68
N SER A 180 -20.65 5.76 -28.52
CA SER A 180 -22.06 6.04 -28.24
C SER A 180 -22.31 7.31 -27.43
N CYS A 181 -21.26 8.02 -27.01
CA CYS A 181 -21.39 9.29 -26.29
C CYS A 181 -21.50 10.45 -27.29
N SER A 182 -22.41 11.39 -27.06
CA SER A 182 -22.37 12.68 -27.77
C SER A 182 -21.11 13.45 -27.39
N GLU A 183 -20.60 14.33 -28.27
CA GLU A 183 -19.46 15.22 -27.98
C GLU A 183 -19.70 16.11 -26.74
N GLU A 184 -20.96 16.27 -26.32
CA GLU A 184 -21.40 17.03 -25.16
C GLU A 184 -21.38 16.22 -23.83
N CYS A 185 -21.12 14.91 -23.86
CA CYS A 185 -20.98 14.07 -22.67
C CYS A 185 -19.65 14.34 -21.95
N THR A 186 -19.56 15.50 -21.29
CA THR A 186 -18.45 15.87 -20.42
C THR A 186 -18.78 15.50 -18.97
N TRP A 187 -18.01 14.55 -18.42
CA TRP A 187 -18.10 14.23 -17.00
C TRP A 187 -17.08 15.08 -16.26
N VAL A 188 -17.59 15.85 -15.29
CA VAL A 188 -16.86 16.86 -14.54
C VAL A 188 -16.80 16.37 -13.10
N ALA A 189 -15.76 15.60 -12.78
CA ALA A 189 -15.54 15.07 -11.44
C ALA A 189 -14.05 15.01 -11.12
N SER A 190 -13.70 15.32 -9.88
CA SER A 190 -12.35 15.08 -9.37
C SER A 190 -12.13 13.58 -9.09
N ASP A 191 -10.87 13.17 -9.00
CA ASP A 191 -10.55 11.77 -8.66
C ASP A 191 -10.94 11.43 -7.21
N HIS A 192 -10.93 12.45 -6.32
CA HIS A 192 -11.45 12.38 -4.96
C HIS A 192 -12.97 12.16 -4.94
N HIS A 193 -13.73 12.91 -5.75
CA HIS A 193 -15.17 12.72 -5.84
C HIS A 193 -15.54 11.30 -6.30
N GLN A 194 -14.90 10.80 -7.34
CA GLN A 194 -15.09 9.41 -7.82
C GLN A 194 -14.73 8.36 -6.75
N TRP A 195 -13.71 8.65 -5.93
CA TRP A 195 -13.33 7.77 -4.83
C TRP A 195 -14.39 7.79 -3.73
N ILE A 196 -14.92 8.96 -3.36
CA ILE A 196 -16.02 9.10 -2.38
C ILE A 196 -17.26 8.33 -2.85
N GLU A 197 -17.66 8.47 -4.12
CA GLU A 197 -18.81 7.72 -4.66
C GLU A 197 -18.60 6.21 -4.57
N LYS A 198 -17.37 5.73 -4.84
CA LYS A 198 -17.02 4.32 -4.68
C LYS A 198 -17.09 3.90 -3.20
N GLN A 199 -16.61 4.75 -2.28
CA GLN A 199 -16.68 4.50 -0.85
C GLN A 199 -18.13 4.41 -0.36
N ARG A 200 -18.99 5.39 -0.68
CA ARG A 200 -20.41 5.35 -0.32
C ARG A 200 -21.11 4.09 -0.85
N ARG A 201 -20.78 3.66 -2.08
CA ARG A 201 -21.34 2.42 -2.64
C ARG A 201 -20.91 1.19 -1.82
N VAL A 202 -19.63 1.10 -1.43
CA VAL A 202 -19.11 -0.01 -0.62
C VAL A 202 -19.75 -0.02 0.76
N GLU A 203 -19.89 1.13 1.40
CA GLU A 203 -20.55 1.23 2.71
C GLU A 203 -22.04 0.88 2.61
N GLY A 204 -22.74 1.37 1.57
CA GLY A 204 -24.17 1.12 1.38
C GLY A 204 -24.55 -0.33 1.09
N ILE A 205 -23.61 -1.17 0.63
CA ILE A 205 -23.82 -2.62 0.46
C ILE A 205 -23.21 -3.45 1.60
N SER A 206 -22.58 -2.80 2.59
CA SER A 206 -21.92 -3.49 3.69
C SER A 206 -22.94 -4.12 4.63
N ASN A 207 -22.70 -5.37 5.03
CA ASN A 207 -23.48 -6.10 6.03
C ASN A 207 -22.76 -6.18 7.38
N GLU A 208 -21.69 -5.41 7.56
CA GLU A 208 -20.89 -5.43 8.78
C GLU A 208 -21.65 -4.81 9.97
N ALA A 209 -21.64 -5.50 11.12
CA ALA A 209 -22.43 -5.09 12.29
C ALA A 209 -22.03 -3.70 12.82
N TYR A 210 -20.74 -3.35 12.75
CA TYR A 210 -20.27 -2.04 13.20
C TYR A 210 -20.74 -0.90 12.30
N VAL A 211 -20.89 -1.14 10.98
CA VAL A 211 -21.43 -0.15 10.04
C VAL A 211 -22.89 0.13 10.36
N ALA A 212 -23.68 -0.93 10.54
CA ALA A 212 -25.09 -0.80 10.94
C ALA A 212 -25.24 -0.10 12.31
N HIS A 213 -24.37 -0.41 13.27
CA HIS A 213 -24.34 0.25 14.57
C HIS A 213 -24.04 1.75 14.43
N ILE A 214 -23.01 2.14 13.67
CA ILE A 214 -22.65 3.55 13.51
C ILE A 214 -23.76 4.33 12.82
N TYR A 215 -24.29 3.82 11.70
CA TYR A 215 -25.36 4.50 10.97
C TYR A 215 -26.64 4.65 11.81
N SER A 216 -26.98 3.66 12.64
CA SER A 216 -28.17 3.73 13.49
C SER A 216 -28.03 4.72 14.65
N ASN A 217 -26.83 4.90 15.19
CA ASN A 217 -26.60 5.75 16.37
C ASN A 217 -26.10 7.16 16.04
N TYR A 218 -25.37 7.31 14.92
CA TYR A 218 -24.65 8.54 14.58
C TYR A 218 -24.94 9.04 13.15
N GLY A 219 -25.57 8.23 12.29
CA GLY A 219 -25.82 8.56 10.88
C GLY A 219 -24.65 8.25 9.95
N ASP A 220 -24.82 8.58 8.67
CA ASP A 220 -23.78 8.52 7.64
C ASP A 220 -23.08 9.89 7.50
N PRO A 221 -21.81 9.94 7.01
CA PRO A 221 -20.93 8.85 6.57
C PRO A 221 -20.11 8.20 7.71
N LEU A 222 -19.36 7.14 7.41
CA LEU A 222 -18.43 6.53 8.39
C LEU A 222 -17.23 7.46 8.70
N PRO A 223 -16.82 7.60 9.98
CA PRO A 223 -15.53 8.20 10.32
C PRO A 223 -14.35 7.44 9.73
N ILE A 224 -13.25 8.13 9.41
CA ILE A 224 -12.13 7.58 8.64
C ILE A 224 -11.54 6.29 9.20
N TRP A 225 -11.34 6.18 10.52
CA TRP A 225 -10.81 4.98 11.17
C TRP A 225 -11.73 3.75 11.09
N THR A 226 -13.02 3.96 10.79
CA THR A 226 -13.97 2.87 10.51
C THR A 226 -14.22 2.68 9.01
N ALA A 227 -14.14 3.75 8.23
CA ALA A 227 -14.25 3.71 6.78
C ALA A 227 -13.14 2.83 6.18
N THR A 228 -11.90 2.94 6.68
CA THR A 228 -10.76 2.13 6.21
C THR A 228 -11.01 0.63 6.28
N GLU A 229 -11.81 0.17 7.25
CA GLU A 229 -12.12 -1.26 7.44
C GLU A 229 -13.03 -1.81 6.32
N THR A 230 -13.84 -0.97 5.69
CA THR A 230 -14.66 -1.36 4.53
C THR A 230 -13.88 -1.30 3.20
N MET A 231 -12.73 -0.63 3.17
CA MET A 231 -12.02 -0.35 1.93
C MET A 231 -11.34 -1.62 1.38
N THR A 232 -11.45 -1.81 0.06
CA THR A 232 -10.55 -2.72 -0.66
C THR A 232 -9.13 -2.16 -0.70
N PHE A 233 -8.12 -3.01 -0.90
CA PHE A 233 -6.72 -2.55 -1.00
C PHE A 233 -6.51 -1.51 -2.12
N GLU A 234 -7.27 -1.60 -3.22
CA GLU A 234 -7.25 -0.56 -4.26
C GLU A 234 -7.74 0.79 -3.76
N MET A 235 -8.85 0.82 -3.00
CA MET A 235 -9.41 2.06 -2.48
C MET A 235 -8.48 2.69 -1.44
N LEU A 236 -7.87 1.87 -0.59
CA LEU A 236 -6.86 2.32 0.37
C LEU A 236 -5.63 2.89 -0.34
N SER A 237 -5.15 2.22 -1.39
CA SER A 237 -4.03 2.68 -2.20
C SER A 237 -4.33 4.00 -2.93
N ARG A 238 -5.55 4.17 -3.45
CA ARG A 238 -6.00 5.42 -4.06
C ARG A 238 -6.14 6.54 -3.04
N LEU A 239 -6.68 6.25 -1.85
CA LEU A 239 -6.77 7.23 -0.76
C LEU A 239 -5.37 7.70 -0.38
N PHE A 240 -4.44 6.76 -0.13
CA PHE A 240 -3.04 7.11 0.18
C PHE A 240 -2.41 8.00 -0.88
N ALA A 241 -2.54 7.63 -2.16
CA ALA A 241 -2.05 8.44 -3.27
C ALA A 241 -2.73 9.82 -3.36
N GLY A 242 -3.97 9.95 -2.88
CA GLY A 242 -4.74 11.19 -2.85
C GLY A 242 -4.46 12.13 -1.67
N MET A 243 -3.87 11.62 -0.58
CA MET A 243 -3.50 12.39 0.63
C MET A 243 -2.55 13.55 0.30
N THR A 244 -2.34 14.47 1.25
CA THR A 244 -1.35 15.53 1.05
C THR A 244 0.06 14.93 0.92
N VAL A 245 0.98 15.65 0.28
CA VAL A 245 2.40 15.22 0.20
C VAL A 245 2.96 14.99 1.60
N HIS A 246 2.66 15.90 2.51
CA HIS A 246 3.07 15.86 3.91
C HIS A 246 2.63 14.57 4.62
N ASP A 247 1.36 14.20 4.52
CA ASP A 247 0.86 12.97 5.15
C ASP A 247 1.55 11.73 4.61
N ARG A 248 1.73 11.66 3.28
CA ARG A 248 2.42 10.53 2.66
C ARG A 248 3.86 10.42 3.10
N GLU A 249 4.55 11.55 3.27
CA GLU A 249 5.94 11.59 3.74
C GLU A 249 6.05 11.21 5.21
N GLN A 250 5.09 11.61 6.06
CA GLN A 250 5.05 11.14 7.45
C GLN A 250 4.83 9.64 7.53
N ILE A 251 3.84 9.11 6.81
CA ILE A 251 3.58 7.67 6.76
C ILE A 251 4.81 6.92 6.24
N ALA A 252 5.42 7.35 5.13
CA ALA A 252 6.62 6.70 4.60
C ALA A 252 7.77 6.66 5.63
N ALA A 253 7.96 7.74 6.39
CA ALA A 253 8.96 7.80 7.46
C ALA A 253 8.71 6.78 8.60
N GLU A 254 7.46 6.42 8.90
CA GLU A 254 7.14 5.38 9.89
C GLU A 254 7.69 4.00 9.49
N PHE A 255 7.79 3.75 8.18
CA PHE A 255 8.33 2.53 7.58
C PHE A 255 9.83 2.63 7.23
N ASP A 256 10.57 3.53 7.88
CA ASP A 256 12.01 3.79 7.66
C ASP A 256 12.36 4.23 6.22
N LEU A 257 11.39 4.73 5.48
CA LEU A 257 11.59 5.09 4.07
C LEU A 257 11.82 6.59 3.93
N PHE A 258 13.09 6.98 3.79
CA PHE A 258 13.54 8.39 3.73
C PHE A 258 14.21 8.74 2.41
N ARG A 259 14.16 10.02 2.03
CA ARG A 259 14.98 10.62 0.97
C ARG A 259 16.24 11.26 1.55
N GLU A 260 17.18 11.63 0.69
CA GLU A 260 18.40 12.34 1.09
C GLU A 260 18.12 13.69 1.79
N ASN A 261 17.04 14.34 1.38
CA ASN A 261 16.55 15.56 2.02
C ASN A 261 15.86 15.28 3.38
N GLY A 262 15.83 14.04 3.85
CA GLY A 262 15.32 13.67 5.16
C GLY A 262 13.81 13.50 5.28
N ASN A 263 13.04 13.90 4.28
CA ASN A 263 11.61 13.63 4.27
C ASN A 263 11.36 12.16 3.95
N GLY A 264 10.16 11.66 4.25
CA GLY A 264 9.77 10.33 3.79
C GLY A 264 9.75 10.25 2.26
N ASP A 265 10.10 9.09 1.70
CA ASP A 265 9.99 8.88 0.25
C ASP A 265 8.58 8.43 -0.13
N SER A 266 7.66 9.39 -0.19
CA SER A 266 6.27 9.13 -0.56
C SER A 266 6.12 8.55 -1.97
N GLY A 267 7.03 8.87 -2.91
CA GLY A 267 6.99 8.36 -4.27
C GLY A 267 7.31 6.86 -4.32
N ALA A 268 8.39 6.45 -3.65
CA ALA A 268 8.73 5.04 -3.51
C ALA A 268 7.63 4.27 -2.75
N PHE A 269 7.04 4.86 -1.71
CA PHE A 269 5.97 4.19 -0.95
C PHE A 269 4.69 3.99 -1.77
N ILE A 270 4.28 4.97 -2.60
CA ILE A 270 3.18 4.79 -3.56
C ILE A 270 3.49 3.61 -4.50
N ASN A 271 4.70 3.55 -5.05
CA ASN A 271 5.13 2.46 -5.92
C ASN A 271 5.04 1.09 -5.21
N TRP A 272 5.53 0.99 -3.97
CA TRP A 272 5.48 -0.24 -3.17
C TRP A 272 4.05 -0.70 -2.91
N ILE A 273 3.16 0.21 -2.50
CA ILE A 273 1.75 -0.12 -2.28
C ILE A 273 1.09 -0.62 -3.58
N GLN A 274 1.38 0.01 -4.73
CA GLN A 274 0.85 -0.46 -6.03
C GLN A 274 1.40 -1.84 -6.41
N HIS A 275 2.68 -2.10 -6.18
CA HIS A 275 3.29 -3.40 -6.43
C HIS A 275 2.64 -4.50 -5.55
N LEU A 276 2.50 -4.24 -4.24
CA LEU A 276 1.90 -5.17 -3.29
C LEU A 276 0.42 -5.42 -3.57
N ARG A 277 -0.35 -4.39 -3.98
CA ARG A 277 -1.73 -4.55 -4.45
C ARG A 277 -1.80 -5.52 -5.63
N GLN A 278 -0.91 -5.38 -6.61
CA GLN A 278 -0.87 -6.30 -7.76
C GLN A 278 -0.52 -7.72 -7.34
N ALA A 279 0.48 -7.89 -6.47
CA ALA A 279 0.85 -9.21 -5.93
C ALA A 279 -0.31 -9.85 -5.16
N ARG A 280 -1.01 -9.08 -4.30
CA ARG A 280 -2.19 -9.50 -3.56
C ARG A 280 -3.31 -9.96 -4.49
N ASN A 281 -3.59 -9.21 -5.56
CA ASN A 281 -4.60 -9.58 -6.55
C ASN A 281 -4.22 -10.86 -7.32
N VAL A 282 -2.95 -11.02 -7.69
CA VAL A 282 -2.46 -12.27 -8.31
C VAL A 282 -2.73 -13.46 -7.38
N CYS A 283 -2.43 -13.33 -6.09
CA CYS A 283 -2.68 -14.39 -5.12
C CYS A 283 -4.18 -14.68 -4.95
N ALA A 284 -5.00 -13.64 -4.80
CA ALA A 284 -6.45 -13.74 -4.57
C ALA A 284 -7.21 -14.30 -5.78
N HIS A 285 -6.77 -14.02 -7.01
CA HIS A 285 -7.31 -14.63 -8.24
C HIS A 285 -6.65 -15.98 -8.57
N HIS A 286 -5.81 -16.48 -7.66
CA HIS A 286 -5.05 -17.72 -7.79
C HIS A 286 -4.14 -17.77 -9.04
N ALA A 287 -3.79 -16.63 -9.64
CA ALA A 287 -2.94 -16.61 -10.83
C ALA A 287 -1.49 -17.02 -10.50
N ARG A 288 -0.77 -17.59 -11.48
CA ARG A 288 0.63 -18.04 -11.31
C ARG A 288 1.50 -16.89 -10.80
N LEU A 289 2.17 -17.11 -9.66
CA LEU A 289 2.99 -16.11 -8.96
C LEU A 289 4.49 -16.41 -9.04
N TRP A 290 4.92 -17.65 -8.81
CA TRP A 290 6.28 -18.00 -8.40
C TRP A 290 7.41 -17.46 -9.30
N ASN A 291 7.21 -17.44 -10.62
CA ASN A 291 8.18 -16.94 -11.60
C ASN A 291 7.63 -15.80 -12.46
N ARG A 292 6.67 -15.04 -11.93
CA ARG A 292 5.98 -13.96 -12.64
C ARG A 292 6.86 -12.72 -12.79
N ASN A 293 6.68 -12.01 -13.90
CA ASN A 293 7.08 -10.61 -14.04
C ASN A 293 5.92 -9.71 -13.59
N HIS A 294 6.16 -8.89 -12.59
CA HIS A 294 5.23 -7.87 -12.15
C HIS A 294 5.27 -6.68 -13.12
N SER A 295 4.11 -6.08 -13.40
CA SER A 295 4.00 -4.92 -14.29
C SER A 295 4.59 -3.66 -13.69
N THR A 296 4.61 -3.56 -12.35
CA THR A 296 5.22 -2.45 -11.62
C THR A 296 6.50 -2.96 -10.98
N ALA A 297 7.65 -2.48 -11.45
CA ALA A 297 8.93 -2.70 -10.80
C ALA A 297 8.95 -2.02 -9.43
N ILE A 298 9.58 -2.66 -8.45
CA ILE A 298 9.83 -2.07 -7.14
C ILE A 298 10.85 -0.94 -7.29
N SER A 299 10.51 0.25 -6.80
CA SER A 299 11.45 1.34 -6.63
C SER A 299 12.46 0.97 -5.53
N VAL A 300 13.74 1.21 -5.78
CA VAL A 300 14.84 0.88 -4.85
C VAL A 300 15.58 2.16 -4.46
N PRO A 301 15.12 2.89 -3.44
CA PRO A 301 15.78 4.11 -2.97
C PRO A 301 17.15 3.80 -2.36
N HIS A 302 18.16 4.65 -2.62
CA HIS A 302 19.52 4.47 -2.09
C HIS A 302 19.60 4.44 -0.56
N SER A 303 18.65 5.07 0.12
CA SER A 303 18.52 5.07 1.59
C SER A 303 18.17 3.70 2.17
N VAL A 304 17.63 2.79 1.37
CA VAL A 304 17.24 1.45 1.80
C VAL A 304 18.33 0.45 1.41
N ALA A 305 19.39 0.40 2.22
CA ALA A 305 20.58 -0.42 1.97
C ALA A 305 20.21 -1.90 1.77
N GLU A 306 19.23 -2.41 2.52
CA GLU A 306 18.81 -3.82 2.49
C GLU A 306 18.11 -4.22 1.19
N MET A 307 17.79 -3.28 0.29
CA MET A 307 17.16 -3.56 -1.00
C MET A 307 18.07 -3.29 -2.19
N GLN A 308 19.30 -2.79 -1.99
CA GLN A 308 20.17 -2.40 -3.13
C GLN A 308 20.50 -3.57 -4.06
N HIS A 309 20.52 -4.80 -3.54
CA HIS A 309 20.72 -6.01 -4.35
C HIS A 309 19.59 -6.26 -5.36
N LEU A 310 18.44 -5.58 -5.26
CA LEU A 310 17.38 -5.64 -6.27
C LEU A 310 17.74 -4.92 -7.58
N LEU A 311 18.76 -4.05 -7.54
CA LEU A 311 19.29 -3.35 -8.71
C LEU A 311 20.30 -4.19 -9.51
N SER A 312 20.63 -5.41 -9.07
CA SER A 312 21.58 -6.26 -9.79
C SER A 312 21.11 -6.49 -11.23
N ASP A 313 22.07 -6.54 -12.16
CA ASP A 313 21.83 -6.71 -13.60
C ASP A 313 20.96 -7.93 -13.93
N GLU A 314 20.33 -7.86 -15.10
CA GLU A 314 19.55 -8.96 -15.67
C GLU A 314 20.38 -10.24 -15.74
N MET A 315 19.87 -11.32 -15.15
CA MET A 315 20.55 -12.61 -15.21
C MET A 315 20.32 -13.23 -16.59
N ASN A 316 21.40 -13.59 -17.27
CA ASN A 316 21.32 -14.35 -18.52
C ASN A 316 21.06 -15.82 -18.20
N ASP A 317 19.87 -16.32 -18.54
CA ASP A 317 19.63 -17.77 -18.64
C ASP A 317 20.25 -18.29 -19.94
N ASN A 318 20.99 -19.40 -19.86
CA ASN A 318 21.87 -19.99 -20.86
C ASN A 318 21.26 -20.08 -22.28
N GLY A 319 21.23 -18.97 -23.00
CA GLY A 319 20.91 -18.87 -24.43
C GLY A 319 19.44 -18.67 -24.82
N ALA A 320 18.48 -18.52 -23.89
CA ALA A 320 17.06 -18.46 -24.27
C ALA A 320 16.26 -17.24 -23.78
N ARG A 321 16.52 -16.69 -22.58
CA ARG A 321 15.78 -15.52 -22.06
C ARG A 321 16.63 -14.67 -21.09
N THR A 322 16.58 -13.36 -21.28
CA THR A 322 17.00 -12.39 -20.28
C THR A 322 16.01 -12.45 -19.11
N ILE A 323 16.49 -12.77 -17.91
CA ILE A 323 15.68 -12.72 -16.69
C ILE A 323 15.63 -11.27 -16.26
N ALA A 324 14.44 -10.68 -16.32
CA ALA A 324 14.22 -9.32 -15.87
C ALA A 324 14.69 -9.13 -14.41
N SER A 325 15.16 -7.91 -14.09
CA SER A 325 15.72 -7.52 -12.79
C SER A 325 14.96 -8.09 -11.59
N PRO A 326 15.63 -8.42 -10.48
CA PRO A 326 14.97 -8.90 -9.26
C PRO A 326 13.84 -7.99 -8.77
N ALA A 327 13.91 -6.68 -9.03
CA ALA A 327 12.88 -5.69 -8.68
C ALA A 327 11.51 -5.91 -9.35
N VAL A 328 11.43 -6.66 -10.47
CA VAL A 328 10.15 -7.02 -11.12
C VAL A 328 9.75 -8.48 -10.86
N ARG A 329 10.59 -9.24 -10.17
CA ARG A 329 10.39 -10.67 -9.93
C ARG A 329 9.81 -10.93 -8.55
N THR A 330 9.35 -12.17 -8.34
CA THR A 330 8.81 -12.63 -7.06
C THR A 330 9.80 -12.44 -5.92
N TYR A 331 11.11 -12.63 -6.16
CA TYR A 331 12.15 -12.33 -5.19
C TYR A 331 12.04 -10.90 -4.62
N GLY A 332 11.92 -9.88 -5.46
CA GLY A 332 11.76 -8.50 -5.02
C GLY A 332 10.52 -8.30 -4.15
N THR A 333 9.40 -8.95 -4.50
CA THR A 333 8.18 -8.90 -3.67
C THR A 333 8.42 -9.51 -2.29
N LEU A 334 9.15 -10.62 -2.20
CA LEU A 334 9.49 -11.28 -0.93
C LEU A 334 10.38 -10.39 -0.05
N VAL A 335 11.37 -9.74 -0.66
CA VAL A 335 12.25 -8.77 0.04
C VAL A 335 11.44 -7.59 0.57
N LEU A 336 10.56 -7.01 -0.25
CA LEU A 336 9.69 -5.90 0.16
C LEU A 336 8.76 -6.28 1.31
N ILE A 337 8.16 -7.48 1.26
CA ILE A 337 7.32 -8.00 2.34
C ILE A 337 8.14 -8.19 3.63
N ALA A 338 9.31 -8.82 3.55
CA ALA A 338 10.18 -9.04 4.70
C ALA A 338 10.61 -7.70 5.34
N TYR A 339 10.99 -6.73 4.51
CA TYR A 339 11.32 -5.38 4.94
C TYR A 339 10.16 -4.74 5.70
N LEU A 340 8.97 -4.62 5.08
CA LEU A 340 7.84 -3.92 5.70
C LEU A 340 7.34 -4.62 6.97
N LEU A 341 7.25 -5.95 6.97
CA LEU A 341 6.79 -6.68 8.15
C LEU A 341 7.74 -6.53 9.33
N SER A 342 9.05 -6.47 9.10
CA SER A 342 10.02 -6.20 10.18
C SER A 342 9.87 -4.80 10.79
N ARG A 343 9.28 -3.84 10.04
CA ARG A 343 9.00 -2.48 10.53
C ARG A 343 7.66 -2.38 11.25
N ILE A 344 6.70 -3.20 10.84
CA ILE A 344 5.37 -3.30 11.46
C ILE A 344 5.47 -4.02 12.81
N ASP A 345 6.18 -5.15 12.85
CA ASP A 345 6.34 -5.96 14.05
C ASP A 345 7.71 -6.67 14.03
N SER A 346 8.57 -6.32 14.98
CA SER A 346 9.91 -6.92 15.09
C SER A 346 9.89 -8.42 15.43
N SER A 347 8.78 -8.94 15.94
CA SER A 347 8.59 -10.38 16.22
C SER A 347 8.04 -11.17 15.03
N ASN A 348 7.85 -10.52 13.87
CA ASN A 348 7.20 -11.13 12.72
C ASN A 348 8.01 -12.27 12.08
N VAL A 349 7.45 -13.48 12.07
CA VAL A 349 8.09 -14.68 11.50
C VAL A 349 7.70 -15.00 10.05
N ALA A 350 7.05 -14.08 9.33
CA ALA A 350 6.64 -14.32 7.93
C ALA A 350 7.84 -14.46 6.98
N ARG A 351 8.91 -13.68 7.21
CA ARG A 351 10.17 -13.80 6.47
C ARG A 351 10.69 -15.24 6.49
N ASP A 352 10.82 -15.83 7.68
CA ASP A 352 11.37 -17.18 7.84
C ASP A 352 10.47 -18.23 7.20
N ARG A 353 9.14 -18.10 7.31
CA ARG A 353 8.20 -19.01 6.63
C ARG A 353 8.34 -18.96 5.11
N LEU A 354 8.35 -17.77 4.53
CA LEU A 354 8.52 -17.60 3.09
C LEU A 354 9.87 -18.13 2.62
N ARG A 355 10.95 -17.82 3.35
CA ARG A 355 12.29 -18.33 3.06
C ARG A 355 12.32 -19.86 3.10
N ASN A 356 11.81 -20.47 4.17
CA ASN A 356 11.83 -21.92 4.34
C ASN A 356 11.01 -22.62 3.24
N LEU A 357 9.85 -22.07 2.88
CA LEU A 357 9.01 -22.58 1.80
C LEU A 357 9.75 -22.55 0.45
N VAL A 358 10.41 -21.43 0.13
CA VAL A 358 11.16 -21.28 -1.13
C VAL A 358 12.39 -22.18 -1.17
N VAL A 359 13.15 -22.29 -0.07
CA VAL A 359 14.34 -23.15 0.01
C VAL A 359 13.95 -24.62 -0.09
N ALA A 360 12.86 -25.05 0.57
CA ALA A 360 12.35 -26.41 0.47
C ALA A 360 11.93 -26.76 -0.98
N PHE A 361 11.27 -25.83 -1.67
CA PHE A 361 10.91 -26.00 -3.08
C PHE A 361 12.13 -26.02 -4.01
N ALA A 362 13.12 -25.16 -3.77
CA ALA A 362 14.33 -25.15 -4.58
C ALA A 362 15.07 -26.49 -4.48
N GLY A 363 15.18 -27.05 -3.27
CA GLY A 363 15.89 -28.31 -3.04
C GLY A 363 17.30 -28.27 -3.63
N GLU A 364 17.64 -29.25 -4.47
CA GLU A 364 18.91 -29.31 -5.19
C GLU A 364 18.88 -28.58 -6.56
N ASN A 365 17.73 -28.05 -6.97
CA ASN A 365 17.53 -27.43 -8.27
C ASN A 365 17.63 -25.89 -8.19
N ALA A 366 18.87 -25.39 -8.32
CA ALA A 366 19.16 -23.95 -8.29
C ALA A 366 18.45 -23.12 -9.39
N ASP A 367 18.05 -23.74 -10.50
CA ASP A 367 17.34 -23.05 -11.58
C ASP A 367 15.94 -22.59 -11.15
N ARG A 368 15.34 -23.25 -10.14
CA ARG A 368 14.07 -22.82 -9.54
C ARG A 368 14.20 -21.43 -8.91
N LEU A 369 15.27 -21.18 -8.14
CA LEU A 369 15.53 -19.87 -7.54
C LEU A 369 15.82 -18.80 -8.59
N THR A 370 16.63 -19.15 -9.59
CA THR A 370 16.93 -18.28 -10.73
C THR A 370 15.66 -17.85 -11.47
N ALA A 371 14.72 -18.78 -11.70
CA ALA A 371 13.43 -18.48 -12.34
C ALA A 371 12.53 -17.56 -11.49
N MET A 372 12.65 -17.61 -10.17
CA MET A 372 11.97 -16.71 -9.22
C MET A 372 12.64 -15.33 -9.10
N GLY A 373 13.82 -15.16 -9.70
CA GLY A 373 14.59 -13.91 -9.71
C GLY A 373 15.54 -13.73 -8.52
N PHE A 374 15.91 -14.81 -7.83
CA PHE A 374 16.88 -14.74 -6.74
C PHE A 374 18.29 -14.52 -7.30
N PRO A 375 19.01 -13.46 -6.86
CA PRO A 375 20.40 -13.24 -7.27
C PRO A 375 21.34 -14.27 -6.63
N ARG A 376 22.54 -14.42 -7.19
CA ARG A 376 23.60 -15.22 -6.57
C ARG A 376 23.96 -14.62 -5.21
N GLY A 377 24.07 -15.47 -4.20
CA GLY A 377 24.43 -15.04 -2.85
C GLY A 377 23.32 -14.30 -2.10
N TRP A 378 22.06 -14.42 -2.53
CA TRP A 378 20.92 -13.84 -1.83
C TRP A 378 20.86 -14.22 -0.34
N GLU A 379 21.38 -15.40 0.03
CA GLU A 379 21.43 -15.85 1.42
C GLU A 379 22.34 -14.99 2.30
N GLN A 380 23.26 -14.21 1.70
CA GLN A 380 24.14 -13.28 2.41
C GLN A 380 23.52 -11.88 2.60
N GLU A 381 22.40 -11.59 1.94
CA GLU A 381 21.73 -10.31 2.07
C GLU A 381 21.19 -10.11 3.49
N ALA A 382 21.25 -8.88 3.99
CA ALA A 382 20.86 -8.54 5.36
C ALA A 382 19.42 -8.98 5.68
N VAL A 383 18.50 -8.77 4.73
CA VAL A 383 17.08 -9.15 4.85
C VAL A 383 16.87 -10.65 5.04
N TRP A 384 17.84 -11.49 4.67
CA TRP A 384 17.75 -12.95 4.80
C TRP A 384 18.59 -13.53 5.94
N GLN A 385 19.31 -12.70 6.70
CA GLN A 385 20.06 -13.14 7.89
C GLN A 385 19.14 -13.52 9.05
N ALA A 386 19.60 -14.48 9.87
CA ALA A 386 18.89 -14.87 11.08
C ALA A 386 18.74 -13.68 12.03
N GLY A 387 17.54 -13.53 12.62
CA GLY A 387 17.24 -12.41 13.51
C GLY A 387 17.07 -11.06 12.81
N TYR A 388 16.87 -11.04 11.48
CA TYR A 388 16.53 -9.82 10.77
C TYR A 388 15.25 -9.19 11.36
N ALA A 389 15.42 -7.99 11.93
CA ALA A 389 14.36 -7.20 12.53
C ALA A 389 14.73 -5.71 12.44
N ARG A 390 13.73 -4.83 12.56
CA ARG A 390 13.99 -3.41 12.79
C ARG A 390 14.77 -3.25 14.11
N SER A 391 15.80 -2.41 14.12
CA SER A 391 16.57 -2.20 15.34
C SER A 391 15.67 -1.61 16.44
N ALA A 392 15.88 -2.03 17.69
CA ALA A 392 15.07 -1.55 18.82
C ALA A 392 15.10 -0.02 18.97
N GLN A 393 16.21 0.61 18.56
CA GLN A 393 16.33 2.06 18.50
C GLN A 393 15.39 2.66 17.45
N LEU A 394 15.41 2.16 16.21
CA LEU A 394 14.53 2.64 15.14
C LEU A 394 13.05 2.39 15.47
N SER A 395 12.71 1.27 16.10
CA SER A 395 11.34 0.99 16.57
C SER A 395 10.85 2.06 17.54
N LYS A 396 11.65 2.37 18.58
CA LYS A 396 11.33 3.44 19.54
C LYS A 396 11.20 4.80 18.87
N GLN A 397 12.06 5.09 17.89
CA GLN A 397 12.02 6.35 17.14
C GLN A 397 10.75 6.47 16.29
N ALA A 398 10.32 5.39 15.64
CA ALA A 398 9.05 5.36 14.91
C ALA A 398 7.84 5.56 15.81
N GLU A 399 7.81 4.92 16.98
CA GLU A 399 6.73 5.11 17.96
C GLU A 399 6.62 6.58 18.39
N ILE A 400 7.75 7.26 18.59
CA ILE A 400 7.78 8.69 18.91
C ILE A 400 7.27 9.52 17.73
N ILE A 401 7.75 9.24 16.51
CA ILE A 401 7.31 9.96 15.31
C ILE A 401 5.80 9.79 15.10
N HIS A 402 5.27 8.57 15.26
CA HIS A 402 3.85 8.26 15.06
C HIS A 402 2.92 9.12 15.94
N LYS A 403 3.36 9.39 17.18
CA LYS A 403 2.64 10.24 18.16
C LYS A 403 2.76 11.74 17.87
N LEU A 404 3.62 12.17 16.96
CA LEU A 404 3.86 13.56 16.65
C LEU A 404 3.35 13.89 15.25
N GLU A 405 2.65 15.02 15.12
CA GLU A 405 2.53 15.65 13.81
C GLU A 405 3.83 16.41 13.53
N ILE A 406 4.48 16.11 12.41
CA ILE A 406 5.81 16.58 12.06
C ILE A 406 5.75 17.55 10.89
N LEU A 407 6.10 18.81 11.11
CA LEU A 407 6.26 19.83 10.07
C LEU A 407 7.62 19.74 9.40
N LEU A 408 7.64 19.97 8.09
CA LEU A 408 8.86 20.19 7.32
C LEU A 408 9.38 21.61 7.54
N THR A 409 10.63 21.87 7.15
CA THR A 409 11.26 23.19 7.35
C THR A 409 10.44 24.33 6.73
N LYS A 410 9.82 24.12 5.55
CA LYS A 410 8.97 25.12 4.89
C LYS A 410 7.71 25.42 5.73
N GLU A 411 6.98 24.40 6.13
CA GLU A 411 5.73 24.55 6.92
C GLU A 411 6.01 25.14 8.30
N ALA A 412 7.06 24.67 8.97
CA ALA A 412 7.52 25.22 10.24
C ALA A 412 7.91 26.71 10.12
N THR A 413 8.45 27.12 8.98
CA THR A 413 8.73 28.54 8.68
C THR A 413 7.44 29.32 8.52
N GLU A 414 6.45 28.77 7.82
CA GLU A 414 5.15 29.41 7.58
C GLU A 414 4.36 29.64 8.89
N LYS A 415 4.52 28.76 9.88
CA LYS A 415 3.91 28.92 11.22
C LYS A 415 4.47 30.11 12.02
N LEU A 416 5.66 30.62 11.72
CA LEU A 416 6.27 31.76 12.42
C LEU A 416 5.84 33.12 11.83
N SER A 417 4.53 33.40 11.80
CA SER A 417 3.98 34.62 11.19
C SER A 417 4.33 35.93 11.92
N VAL A 418 4.96 35.87 13.11
CA VAL A 418 5.50 37.03 13.85
C VAL A 418 6.54 37.83 13.06
N LYS A 419 7.16 37.23 12.03
CA LYS A 419 7.99 37.94 11.06
C LYS A 419 7.26 38.08 9.73
N GLU A 420 7.43 39.21 9.04
CA GLU A 420 6.74 39.47 7.77
C GLU A 420 7.32 38.67 6.62
N THR A 421 8.66 38.62 6.50
CA THR A 421 9.32 38.00 5.35
C THR A 421 9.68 36.53 5.61
N GLU A 422 9.59 35.69 4.59
CA GLU A 422 10.00 34.27 4.69
C GLU A 422 11.47 34.13 5.11
N ALA A 423 12.35 35.03 4.66
CA ALA A 423 13.77 35.01 5.02
C ALA A 423 13.99 35.24 6.53
N ASP A 424 13.24 36.17 7.13
CA ASP A 424 13.29 36.42 8.56
C ASP A 424 12.69 35.26 9.36
N ARG A 425 11.58 34.68 8.89
CA ARG A 425 10.97 33.48 9.49
C ARG A 425 11.95 32.30 9.51
N ARG A 426 12.62 32.02 8.39
CA ARG A 426 13.64 30.96 8.29
C ARG A 426 14.81 31.23 9.23
N SER A 427 15.24 32.49 9.33
CA SER A 427 16.31 32.91 10.22
C SER A 427 15.92 32.74 11.69
N LEU A 428 14.67 33.07 12.06
CA LEU A 428 14.11 32.87 13.38
C LEU A 428 13.97 31.39 13.75
N LEU A 429 13.44 30.57 12.84
CA LEU A 429 13.36 29.11 13.02
C LEU A 429 14.75 28.50 13.29
N LYS A 430 15.75 28.92 12.51
CA LYS A 430 17.15 28.51 12.69
C LYS A 430 17.71 29.00 14.02
N TYR A 431 17.39 30.22 14.43
CA TYR A 431 17.80 30.79 15.72
C TYR A 431 17.23 29.97 16.89
N TYR A 432 15.93 29.72 16.92
CA TYR A 432 15.30 28.94 17.98
C TYR A 432 15.86 27.53 18.08
N ARG A 433 16.02 26.84 16.94
CA ARG A 433 16.65 25.53 16.90
C ARG A 433 18.09 25.56 17.46
N LYS A 434 18.89 26.54 17.03
CA LYS A 434 20.27 26.67 17.50
C LYS A 434 20.36 26.95 18.99
N LYS A 435 19.42 27.71 19.55
CA LYS A 435 19.36 28.06 20.98
C LYS A 435 18.72 27.00 21.86
N GLY A 436 18.28 25.87 21.28
CA GLY A 436 17.59 24.82 22.04
C GLY A 436 16.18 25.24 22.47
N ALA A 437 15.61 26.29 21.88
CA ALA A 437 14.23 26.72 22.13
C ALA A 437 13.22 25.91 21.29
N LEU A 438 13.69 25.31 20.19
CA LEU A 438 12.88 24.52 19.27
C LEU A 438 13.49 23.14 19.07
N LEU A 439 12.70 22.10 19.34
CA LEU A 439 13.03 20.71 19.07
C LEU A 439 12.94 20.42 17.58
N SER A 440 13.96 19.74 17.06
CA SER A 440 13.94 19.15 15.73
C SER A 440 14.22 17.65 15.82
N ILE A 441 13.49 16.84 15.05
CA ILE A 441 13.69 15.40 14.99
C ILE A 441 15.04 15.12 14.28
N PRO A 442 15.95 14.34 14.90
CA PRO A 442 17.27 14.00 14.35
C PRO A 442 17.21 12.87 13.30
N GLY A 443 18.38 12.43 12.81
CA GLY A 443 18.54 11.22 12.00
C GLY A 443 18.51 11.43 10.48
N ILE A 444 18.47 12.69 10.02
CA ILE A 444 18.42 13.07 8.60
C ILE A 444 19.05 14.46 8.39
N THR A 445 19.43 14.76 7.15
CA THR A 445 20.12 16.02 6.80
C THR A 445 19.22 17.25 6.94
N ALA A 446 17.93 17.17 6.58
CA ALA A 446 16.99 18.27 6.78
C ALA A 446 16.27 18.18 8.12
N HIS A 447 15.85 19.34 8.63
CA HIS A 447 15.17 19.41 9.91
C HIS A 447 13.66 19.23 9.77
N ARG A 448 13.12 18.41 10.67
CA ARG A 448 11.71 18.13 10.89
C ARG A 448 11.32 18.63 12.28
N PHE A 449 10.14 19.21 12.43
CA PHE A 449 9.74 19.92 13.65
C PHE A 449 8.37 19.45 14.12
N PRO A 450 8.23 18.93 15.34
CA PRO A 450 6.90 18.67 15.91
C PRO A 450 6.01 19.92 15.88
N SER A 451 4.77 19.79 15.39
CA SER A 451 3.84 20.89 15.14
C SER A 451 3.35 21.56 16.42
N PHE A 452 3.20 20.79 17.52
CA PHE A 452 2.71 21.26 18.82
C PHE A 452 3.52 22.44 19.40
N GLN A 453 4.73 22.67 18.90
CA GLN A 453 5.61 23.72 19.40
C GLN A 453 5.14 25.12 18.97
N PHE A 454 4.40 25.22 17.87
CA PHE A 454 3.99 26.47 17.26
C PHE A 454 2.62 26.90 17.77
N ASP A 455 2.54 28.14 18.26
CA ASP A 455 1.32 28.79 18.74
C ASP A 455 0.71 29.63 17.62
N GLU A 456 -0.42 29.17 17.08
CA GLU A 456 -1.12 29.87 16.01
C GLU A 456 -1.65 31.23 16.44
N LYS A 457 -1.94 31.44 17.74
CA LYS A 457 -2.47 32.72 18.25
C LYS A 457 -1.41 33.82 18.22
N SER A 458 -0.19 33.51 18.65
CA SER A 458 0.92 34.48 18.63
C SER A 458 1.66 34.52 17.30
N GLY A 459 1.56 33.47 16.48
CA GLY A 459 2.37 33.34 15.27
C GLY A 459 3.84 33.05 15.58
N ASP A 460 4.14 32.49 16.76
CA ASP A 460 5.48 32.15 17.24
C ASP A 460 5.47 30.80 17.99
N ILE A 461 6.54 30.43 18.70
CA ILE A 461 6.61 29.23 19.54
C ILE A 461 5.96 29.49 20.91
N HIS A 462 5.23 28.52 21.46
CA HIS A 462 4.73 28.60 22.84
C HIS A 462 5.86 28.90 23.84
N SER A 463 5.68 29.92 24.69
CA SER A 463 6.68 30.31 25.69
C SER A 463 7.05 29.17 26.65
N ILE A 464 6.07 28.34 27.04
CA ILE A 464 6.32 27.16 27.88
C ILE A 464 7.11 26.08 27.14
N VAL A 465 6.91 25.93 25.83
CA VAL A 465 7.69 24.99 24.99
C VAL A 465 9.13 25.46 24.89
N VAL A 466 9.37 26.77 24.73
CA VAL A 466 10.72 27.34 24.74
C VAL A 466 11.43 27.00 26.06
N LEU A 467 10.75 27.18 27.19
CA LEU A 467 11.30 26.87 28.52
C LEU A 467 11.63 25.38 28.66
N ALA A 468 10.67 24.50 28.34
CA ALA A 468 10.85 23.06 28.42
C ALA A 468 11.98 22.56 27.50
N ASN A 469 12.02 23.02 26.24
CA ASN A 469 13.06 22.63 25.30
C ASN A 469 14.44 23.13 25.75
N ARG A 470 14.57 24.35 26.31
CA ARG A 470 15.86 24.83 26.84
C ARG A 470 16.37 23.92 27.97
N ARG A 471 15.47 23.46 28.86
CA ARG A 471 15.79 22.48 29.92
C ARG A 471 16.23 21.14 29.35
N LEU A 472 15.45 20.56 28.43
CA LEU A 472 15.68 19.23 27.87
C LEU A 472 16.92 19.16 26.97
N LEU A 473 17.14 20.19 26.14
CA LEU A 473 18.18 20.18 25.10
C LEU A 473 19.54 20.65 25.60
N GLY A 474 19.64 21.15 26.83
CA GLY A 474 20.94 21.50 27.42
C GLY A 474 21.57 22.79 26.88
N GLY A 475 20.93 23.50 25.93
CA GLY A 475 21.42 24.75 25.34
C GLY A 475 21.74 24.62 23.85
N THR A 476 22.84 25.25 23.40
CA THR A 476 23.20 25.30 21.97
C THR A 476 23.79 23.99 21.45
N TYR A 477 23.23 23.49 20.35
CA TYR A 477 23.67 22.29 19.60
C TYR A 477 23.56 20.95 20.35
N PRO A 478 22.35 20.52 20.74
CA PRO A 478 22.14 19.20 21.34
C PRO A 478 22.53 18.06 20.39
N SER A 479 23.08 16.98 20.96
CA SER A 479 23.35 15.74 20.21
C SER A 479 22.06 15.08 19.70
N GLU A 480 22.16 14.15 18.76
CA GLU A 480 20.99 13.41 18.26
C GLU A 480 20.26 12.63 19.36
N SER A 481 21.03 11.98 20.24
CA SER A 481 20.49 11.23 21.38
C SER A 481 19.67 12.13 22.31
N VAL A 482 20.19 13.32 22.64
CA VAL A 482 19.48 14.30 23.49
C VAL A 482 18.18 14.76 22.82
N ARG A 483 18.19 14.98 21.50
CA ARG A 483 16.97 15.36 20.76
C ARG A 483 15.92 14.24 20.77
N TRP A 484 16.33 12.98 20.66
CA TRP A 484 15.40 11.85 20.78
C TRP A 484 14.82 11.70 22.18
N GLU A 485 15.62 11.86 23.23
CA GLU A 485 15.12 11.82 24.62
C GLU A 485 14.18 13.01 24.91
N ALA A 486 14.46 14.19 24.37
CA ALA A 486 13.54 15.33 24.46
C ALA A 486 12.21 15.03 23.74
N ALA A 487 12.26 14.50 22.51
CA ALA A 487 11.05 14.10 21.77
C ALA A 487 10.25 13.03 22.52
N LYS A 488 10.93 12.05 23.10
CA LYS A 488 10.33 11.01 23.94
C LYS A 488 9.66 11.58 25.17
N TRP A 489 10.31 12.52 25.88
CA TRP A 489 9.74 13.18 27.06
C TRP A 489 8.40 13.84 26.73
N TRP A 490 8.33 14.55 25.60
CA TRP A 490 7.11 15.23 25.14
C TRP A 490 5.91 14.29 24.92
N VAL A 491 6.15 13.06 24.46
CA VAL A 491 5.09 12.10 24.09
C VAL A 491 4.88 10.97 25.11
N THR A 492 5.61 11.00 26.23
CA THR A 492 5.50 10.00 27.29
C THR A 492 4.57 10.51 28.38
N SER A 493 3.52 9.74 28.69
CA SER A 493 2.63 9.98 29.81
C SER A 493 3.40 10.20 31.11
N ASN A 494 3.00 11.21 31.89
CA ASN A 494 3.67 11.56 33.13
C ASN A 494 2.70 11.50 34.32
N ALA A 495 3.12 10.85 35.41
CA ALA A 495 2.29 10.70 36.61
C ALA A 495 2.05 12.01 37.38
N THR A 496 2.90 13.02 37.17
CA THR A 496 2.76 14.36 37.75
C THR A 496 1.70 15.20 37.02
N LEU A 497 1.27 14.78 35.82
CA LEU A 497 0.18 15.40 35.08
C LEU A 497 -1.12 14.66 35.40
N ASP A 498 -2.19 15.42 35.66
CA ASP A 498 -3.52 14.88 35.88
C ASP A 498 -3.94 13.97 34.70
N ASP A 499 -4.69 12.91 34.99
CA ASP A 499 -5.14 11.90 34.02
C ASP A 499 -4.04 11.11 33.27
N LEU A 500 -2.79 11.10 33.76
CA LEU A 500 -1.66 10.38 33.14
C LEU A 500 -1.42 10.76 31.66
N VAL A 501 -1.67 12.02 31.31
CA VAL A 501 -1.45 12.53 29.95
C VAL A 501 0.03 12.81 29.68
N SER A 502 0.39 12.89 28.40
CA SER A 502 1.71 13.35 27.96
C SER A 502 1.84 14.87 28.04
N PRO A 503 3.07 15.43 28.12
CA PRO A 503 3.28 16.88 28.07
C PRO A 503 2.69 17.57 26.83
N VAL A 504 2.69 16.91 25.67
CA VAL A 504 2.03 17.43 24.45
C VAL A 504 0.52 17.55 24.64
N GLU A 505 -0.13 16.54 25.21
CA GLU A 505 -1.57 16.57 25.49
C GLU A 505 -1.92 17.62 26.56
N ALA A 506 -1.09 17.74 27.60
CA ALA A 506 -1.26 18.76 28.63
C ALA A 506 -1.09 20.18 28.05
N LEU A 507 -0.17 20.38 27.11
CA LEU A 507 -0.02 21.65 26.39
C LEU A 507 -1.31 21.99 25.60
N GLY A 508 -1.86 21.03 24.87
CA GLY A 508 -3.10 21.21 24.10
C GLY A 508 -4.34 21.52 24.97
N LYS A 509 -4.34 21.10 26.23
CA LYS A 509 -5.37 21.41 27.24
C LYS A 509 -5.07 22.67 28.06
N GLU A 510 -4.02 23.43 27.71
CA GLU A 510 -3.53 24.59 28.48
C GLU A 510 -3.16 24.26 29.95
N ALA A 511 -2.87 23.00 30.26
CA ALA A 511 -2.57 22.49 31.61
C ALA A 511 -1.06 22.46 31.93
N LEU A 512 -0.19 22.54 30.92
CA LEU A 512 1.26 22.59 31.10
C LEU A 512 1.71 24.01 31.51
N THR A 513 1.78 24.28 32.80
CA THR A 513 2.22 25.58 33.36
C THR A 513 3.70 25.57 33.75
N LYS A 514 4.29 26.76 33.98
CA LYS A 514 5.68 26.87 34.50
C LYS A 514 5.85 26.11 35.82
N GLN A 515 4.89 26.21 36.73
CA GLN A 515 4.94 25.51 38.03
C GLN A 515 4.94 23.99 37.86
N VAL A 516 4.11 23.46 36.95
CA VAL A 516 4.10 22.04 36.62
C VAL A 516 5.43 21.61 36.02
N LEU A 517 5.97 22.42 35.09
CA LEU A 517 7.26 22.17 34.46
C LEU A 517 8.42 22.18 35.47
N ASP A 518 8.42 23.08 36.44
CA ASP A 518 9.40 23.16 37.53
C ASP A 518 9.40 21.89 38.41
N GLY A 519 8.24 21.25 38.56
CA GLY A 519 8.14 19.95 39.23
C GLY A 519 8.63 18.76 38.41
N MET A 520 8.72 18.91 37.08
CA MET A 520 9.09 17.82 36.16
C MET A 520 10.52 17.91 35.64
N LEU A 521 11.05 19.12 35.47
CA LEU A 521 12.37 19.40 34.91
C LEU A 521 13.07 20.48 35.72
N PRO A 522 14.34 20.27 36.14
CA PRO A 522 15.07 21.24 36.93
C PRO A 522 15.27 22.54 36.13
N PRO A 523 15.07 23.72 36.75
CA PRO A 523 15.38 25.00 36.14
C PRO A 523 16.87 25.13 35.79
N ARG A 524 17.18 25.89 34.74
CA ARG A 524 18.54 26.29 34.40
C ARG A 524 18.85 27.70 34.88
N ASP A 525 20.11 27.92 35.19
CA ASP A 525 20.63 29.22 35.66
C ASP A 525 20.48 30.36 34.63
N ASP A 526 20.25 30.03 33.36
CA ASP A 526 20.13 30.97 32.24
C ASP A 526 18.69 31.19 31.75
N GLU A 527 17.66 30.75 32.50
CA GLU A 527 16.26 30.85 32.05
C GLU A 527 15.71 32.27 32.02
N ASP A 528 16.15 33.14 32.94
CA ASP A 528 15.74 34.54 33.01
C ASP A 528 16.63 35.47 32.16
N ARG A 529 17.51 34.89 31.33
CA ARG A 529 18.41 35.58 30.37
C ARG A 529 18.08 35.18 28.93
#